data_AF-A0A383F6G6-F1
#
_entry.id   AF-A0A383F6G6-F1
#
_cell.length_a   1.000
_cell.length_b   1.000
_cell.length_c   1.000
_cell.angle_alpha   90.00
_cell.angle_beta   90.00
_cell.angle_gamma   90.00
#
_symmetry.space_group_name_H-M   'P 1'
#
loop_
_entity.id
_entity.type
_entity.pdbx_description
1 polymer ?
#
loop_
_entity_poly.entity_id
_entity_poly.type
_entity_poly.pdbx_seq_one_letter_code
_entity_poly.pdbx_strand_id
1 'polypeptide(L)'
;MVDQAQVEKLKKATSTSKLLKYLEKELDWPIETDELEDNFFEYDPEELQFKSDLAAKIKSIRRLRKPASNIEMPWGIFFIEFSTKNLPLVALRRILNQFVEKKRQSEDLKSWEMGDLLFVSNYGVDEQRKISLCLFNENKEKSSLPRLKVIEWSDQDTHNALEGIANTLKENLVWPDDDLSTKDWQ
;
A
#
# COMPACT_ATOMS: atom_id res chain seq x y z
N MET A 1 10.83 4.02 20.02
CA MET A 1 10.06 2.83 20.45
C MET A 1 8.59 3.17 20.32
N VAL A 2 7.84 2.35 19.62
CA VAL A 2 6.38 2.47 19.53
C VAL A 2 5.76 2.20 20.89
N ASP A 3 4.72 2.94 21.27
CA ASP A 3 4.02 2.72 22.55
C ASP A 3 2.91 1.65 22.44
N GLN A 4 2.46 1.16 23.60
CA GLN A 4 1.45 0.10 23.66
C GLN A 4 0.12 0.50 23.00
N ALA A 5 -0.25 1.79 23.05
CA ALA A 5 -1.50 2.26 22.47
C ALA A 5 -1.44 2.23 20.93
N GLN A 6 -0.31 2.60 20.35
CA GLN A 6 -0.06 2.52 18.91
C GLN A 6 -0.07 1.06 18.42
N VAL A 7 0.47 0.10 19.20
CA VAL A 7 0.39 -1.34 18.87
C VAL A 7 -1.07 -1.83 18.84
N GLU A 8 -1.89 -1.43 19.82
CA GLU A 8 -3.31 -1.79 19.85
C GLU A 8 -4.13 -1.15 18.73
N LYS A 9 -3.75 0.05 18.27
CA LYS A 9 -4.34 0.67 17.07
C LYS A 9 -3.96 -0.11 15.81
N LEU A 10 -2.69 -0.51 15.66
CA LEU A 10 -2.23 -1.31 14.53
C LEU A 10 -2.96 -2.66 14.44
N LYS A 11 -3.16 -3.32 15.59
CA LYS A 11 -3.92 -4.58 15.69
C LYS A 11 -5.32 -4.46 15.08
N LYS A 12 -5.95 -3.30 15.24
CA LYS A 12 -7.30 -3.02 14.71
C LYS A 12 -7.29 -2.58 13.25
N ALA A 13 -6.13 -2.20 12.70
CA ALA A 13 -5.96 -1.70 11.34
C ALA A 13 -5.98 -2.83 10.29
N THR A 14 -7.05 -3.63 10.28
CA THR A 14 -7.26 -4.78 9.38
C THR A 14 -8.14 -4.45 8.16
N SER A 15 -8.43 -3.17 7.94
CA SER A 15 -9.16 -2.69 6.76
C SER A 15 -8.55 -1.41 6.22
N THR A 16 -8.79 -1.11 4.94
CA THR A 16 -8.28 0.10 4.26
C THR A 16 -8.60 1.37 5.05
N SER A 17 -9.85 1.57 5.46
CA SER A 17 -10.27 2.75 6.22
C SER A 17 -9.57 2.85 7.57
N LYS A 18 -9.40 1.74 8.29
CA LYS A 18 -8.73 1.75 9.60
C LYS A 18 -7.22 1.95 9.46
N LEU A 19 -6.61 1.40 8.40
CA LEU A 19 -5.21 1.64 8.10
C LEU A 19 -4.95 3.10 7.72
N LEU A 20 -5.77 3.73 6.88
CA LEU A 20 -5.60 5.15 6.55
C LEU A 20 -5.66 6.02 7.80
N LYS A 21 -6.59 5.75 8.71
CA LYS A 21 -6.66 6.43 10.02
C LYS A 21 -5.39 6.21 10.86
N TYR A 22 -4.80 5.01 10.79
CA TYR A 22 -3.54 4.74 11.46
C TYR A 22 -2.37 5.51 10.83
N LEU A 23 -2.29 5.54 9.49
CA LEU A 23 -1.26 6.28 8.76
C LEU A 23 -1.35 7.78 9.05
N GLU A 24 -2.57 8.35 9.05
CA GLU A 24 -2.82 9.75 9.36
C GLU A 24 -2.41 10.09 10.80
N LYS A 25 -2.92 9.34 11.79
CA LYS A 25 -2.80 9.74 13.21
C LYS A 25 -1.49 9.30 13.88
N GLU A 26 -0.86 8.23 13.41
CA GLU A 26 0.32 7.65 14.07
C GLU A 26 1.61 7.77 13.24
N LEU A 27 1.51 8.01 11.93
CA LEU A 27 2.65 8.16 11.02
C LEU A 27 2.65 9.51 10.29
N ASP A 28 1.78 10.44 10.68
CA ASP A 28 1.71 11.83 10.21
C ASP A 28 1.43 12.00 8.71
N TRP A 29 0.69 11.06 8.10
CA TRP A 29 0.35 11.17 6.68
C TRP A 29 -0.62 12.32 6.43
N PRO A 30 -0.38 13.18 5.41
CA PRO A 30 -1.24 14.31 5.05
C PRO A 30 -2.42 13.82 4.21
N ILE A 31 -3.24 12.96 4.79
CA ILE A 31 -4.44 12.40 4.17
C ILE A 31 -5.66 12.75 5.01
N GLU A 32 -6.71 13.24 4.39
CA GLU A 32 -7.94 13.60 5.07
C GLU A 32 -8.84 12.36 5.19
N THR A 33 -8.86 11.70 6.36
CA THR A 33 -9.60 10.43 6.50
C THR A 33 -11.10 10.57 6.74
N ASP A 34 -11.61 11.80 6.80
CA ASP A 34 -13.03 12.09 6.87
C ASP A 34 -13.72 11.94 5.49
N GLU A 35 -12.99 12.20 4.38
CA GLU A 35 -13.47 12.08 2.99
C GLU A 35 -12.69 11.00 2.23
N LEU A 36 -12.78 9.74 2.69
CA LEU A 36 -11.99 8.64 2.14
C LEU A 36 -12.16 8.41 0.65
N GLU A 37 -13.36 8.60 0.08
CA GLU A 37 -13.61 8.29 -1.34
C GLU A 37 -12.86 9.23 -2.29
N ASP A 38 -12.78 10.52 -1.94
CA ASP A 38 -12.12 11.54 -2.75
C ASP A 38 -10.60 11.38 -2.76
N ASN A 39 -10.04 10.72 -1.74
CA ASN A 39 -8.62 10.36 -1.69
C ASN A 39 -8.24 9.29 -2.71
N PHE A 40 -9.18 8.62 -3.39
CA PHE A 40 -8.88 7.52 -4.29
C PHE A 40 -9.21 7.81 -5.76
N PHE A 41 -8.43 7.19 -6.63
CA PHE A 41 -8.81 6.87 -7.99
C PHE A 41 -9.13 5.38 -8.05
N GLU A 42 -10.35 5.02 -8.44
CA GLU A 42 -10.77 3.63 -8.58
C GLU A 42 -10.50 3.11 -9.98
N TYR A 43 -10.03 1.87 -10.08
CA TYR A 43 -9.80 1.18 -11.34
C TYR A 43 -10.77 0.02 -11.49
N ASP A 44 -11.37 -0.09 -12.67
CA ASP A 44 -12.13 -1.27 -13.04
C ASP A 44 -11.16 -2.42 -13.36
N PRO A 45 -11.31 -3.61 -12.74
CA PRO A 45 -10.56 -4.81 -13.12
C PRO A 45 -10.65 -5.16 -14.62
N GLU A 46 -11.76 -4.85 -15.29
CA GLU A 46 -11.95 -5.08 -16.73
C GLU A 46 -11.12 -4.11 -17.58
N GLU A 47 -11.01 -2.84 -17.18
CA GLU A 47 -10.13 -1.85 -17.83
C GLU A 47 -8.65 -2.21 -17.73
N LEU A 48 -8.28 -3.03 -16.74
CA LEU A 48 -6.92 -3.53 -16.55
C LEU A 48 -6.65 -4.81 -17.35
N GLN A 49 -7.61 -5.26 -18.19
CA GLN A 49 -7.52 -6.43 -19.06
C GLN A 49 -7.06 -7.69 -18.33
N PHE A 50 -7.44 -7.83 -17.06
CA PHE A 50 -7.15 -9.03 -16.31
C PHE A 50 -7.91 -10.22 -16.90
N LYS A 51 -7.27 -11.39 -16.95
CA LYS A 51 -8.00 -12.64 -17.25
C LYS A 51 -9.16 -12.79 -16.25
N SER A 52 -10.30 -13.31 -16.69
CA SER A 52 -11.52 -13.49 -15.87
C SER A 52 -11.25 -14.13 -14.50
N ASP A 53 -10.39 -15.15 -14.47
CA ASP A 53 -10.03 -15.89 -13.24
C ASP A 53 -9.29 -15.03 -12.21
N LEU A 54 -8.66 -13.97 -12.67
CA LEU A 54 -7.93 -13.00 -11.85
C LEU A 54 -8.86 -11.90 -11.36
N ALA A 55 -9.67 -11.35 -12.27
CA ALA A 55 -10.67 -10.34 -11.95
C ALA A 55 -11.65 -10.84 -10.88
N ALA A 56 -12.09 -12.10 -10.96
CA ALA A 56 -12.98 -12.71 -9.97
C ALA A 56 -12.42 -12.76 -8.53
N LYS A 57 -11.10 -12.63 -8.36
CA LYS A 57 -10.44 -12.64 -7.04
C LYS A 57 -10.30 -11.23 -6.45
N ILE A 58 -10.51 -10.20 -7.25
CA ILE A 58 -10.30 -8.80 -6.91
C ILE A 58 -11.67 -8.18 -6.67
N LYS A 59 -11.88 -7.63 -5.48
CA LYS A 59 -13.10 -6.88 -5.15
C LYS A 59 -12.98 -5.42 -5.56
N SER A 60 -11.81 -4.80 -5.34
CA SER A 60 -11.56 -3.41 -5.70
C SER A 60 -10.07 -3.16 -5.88
N ILE A 61 -9.74 -2.21 -6.77
CA ILE A 61 -8.39 -1.65 -6.93
C ILE A 61 -8.53 -0.14 -6.88
N ARG A 62 -7.91 0.47 -5.88
CA ARG A 62 -7.94 1.91 -5.68
C ARG A 62 -6.52 2.43 -5.52
N ARG A 63 -6.24 3.59 -6.08
CA ARG A 63 -4.94 4.26 -5.98
C ARG A 63 -5.12 5.52 -5.17
N LEU A 64 -4.29 5.68 -4.13
CA LEU A 64 -4.30 6.90 -3.35
C LEU A 64 -3.85 8.07 -4.24
N ARG A 65 -4.63 9.14 -4.23
CA ARG A 65 -4.28 10.39 -4.91
C ARG A 65 -3.11 11.03 -4.18
N LYS A 66 -2.33 11.81 -4.92
CA LYS A 66 -1.34 12.68 -4.29
C LYS A 66 -2.11 13.66 -3.39
N PRO A 67 -1.66 13.87 -2.14
CA PRO A 67 -2.21 14.92 -1.30
C PRO A 67 -2.22 16.26 -2.03
N ALA A 68 -3.16 17.15 -1.67
CA ALA A 68 -3.23 18.49 -2.26
C ALA A 68 -2.06 19.41 -1.83
N SER A 69 -1.21 18.97 -0.90
CA SER A 69 0.01 19.68 -0.53
C SER A 69 1.01 19.68 -1.70
N ASN A 70 1.80 20.74 -1.83
CA ASN A 70 2.79 20.93 -2.90
C ASN A 70 3.99 19.96 -2.82
N ILE A 71 3.84 18.82 -2.17
CA ILE A 71 4.91 17.87 -1.87
C ILE A 71 4.82 16.73 -2.87
N GLU A 72 5.91 16.51 -3.61
CA GLU A 72 6.01 15.41 -4.54
C GLU A 72 6.03 14.09 -3.78
N MET A 73 4.93 13.34 -3.79
CA MET A 73 4.94 11.94 -3.37
C MET A 73 5.60 11.11 -4.48
N PRO A 74 6.81 10.54 -4.26
CA PRO A 74 7.50 9.77 -5.29
C PRO A 74 6.80 8.43 -5.56
N TRP A 75 5.96 7.98 -4.62
CA TRP A 75 5.36 6.66 -4.61
C TRP A 75 3.97 6.58 -5.24
N GLY A 76 3.69 5.43 -5.86
CA GLY A 76 2.36 5.02 -6.27
C GLY A 76 1.76 4.03 -5.26
N ILE A 77 0.77 4.47 -4.49
CA ILE A 77 0.16 3.66 -3.44
C ILE A 77 -1.17 3.08 -3.91
N PHE A 78 -1.25 1.75 -3.92
CA PHE A 78 -2.41 1.02 -4.39
C PHE A 78 -3.03 0.19 -3.27
N PHE A 79 -4.31 0.42 -3.02
CA PHE A 79 -5.13 -0.38 -2.13
C PHE A 79 -5.91 -1.39 -2.95
N ILE A 80 -5.67 -2.67 -2.68
CA ILE A 80 -6.33 -3.77 -3.39
C ILE A 80 -7.07 -4.61 -2.37
N GLU A 81 -8.35 -4.86 -2.62
CA GLU A 81 -9.13 -5.79 -1.82
C GLU A 81 -9.32 -7.10 -2.59
N PHE A 82 -8.97 -8.22 -1.97
CA PHE A 82 -9.18 -9.55 -2.53
C PHE A 82 -10.33 -10.28 -1.80
N SER A 83 -11.02 -11.15 -2.56
CA SER A 83 -11.99 -12.11 -2.03
C SER A 83 -11.34 -13.41 -1.53
N THR A 84 -10.03 -13.56 -1.69
CA THR A 84 -9.29 -14.77 -1.36
C THR A 84 -8.91 -14.82 0.13
N LYS A 85 -8.76 -16.05 0.65
CA LYS A 85 -8.27 -16.29 2.01
C LYS A 85 -6.80 -15.90 2.19
N ASN A 86 -5.97 -16.13 1.17
CA ASN A 86 -4.54 -15.85 1.18
C ASN A 86 -4.21 -14.76 0.16
N LEU A 87 -3.09 -14.07 0.36
CA LEU A 87 -2.57 -13.07 -0.57
C LEU A 87 -2.24 -13.71 -1.93
N PRO A 88 -2.93 -13.34 -3.03
CA PRO A 88 -2.65 -13.90 -4.33
C PRO A 88 -1.43 -13.19 -4.96
N LEU A 89 -0.22 -13.57 -4.56
CA LEU A 89 1.03 -12.95 -5.03
C LEU A 89 1.17 -12.91 -6.57
N VAL A 90 0.70 -13.96 -7.26
CA VAL A 90 0.69 -14.00 -8.73
C VAL A 90 -0.24 -12.93 -9.30
N ALA A 91 -1.36 -12.66 -8.63
CA ALA A 91 -2.26 -11.60 -9.02
C ALA A 91 -1.63 -10.24 -8.85
N LEU A 92 -1.03 -10.01 -7.68
CA LEU A 92 -0.36 -8.76 -7.35
C LEU A 92 0.74 -8.44 -8.36
N ARG A 93 1.57 -9.42 -8.73
CA ARG A 93 2.61 -9.27 -9.77
C ARG A 93 2.04 -8.92 -11.14
N ARG A 94 0.87 -9.47 -11.51
CA ARG A 94 0.21 -9.14 -12.79
C ARG A 94 -0.39 -7.75 -12.78
N ILE A 95 -1.04 -7.37 -11.69
CA ILE A 95 -1.58 -6.02 -11.47
C ILE A 95 -0.47 -4.99 -11.63
N LEU A 96 0.65 -5.25 -10.97
CA LEU A 96 1.85 -4.45 -11.09
C LEU A 96 2.31 -4.32 -12.55
N ASN A 97 2.58 -5.42 -13.26
CA ASN A 97 3.04 -5.36 -14.66
C ASN A 97 2.10 -4.54 -15.56
N GLN A 98 0.78 -4.63 -15.35
CA GLN A 98 -0.20 -3.84 -16.10
C GLN A 98 -0.07 -2.33 -15.83
N PHE A 99 0.11 -1.92 -14.57
CA PHE A 99 0.32 -0.51 -14.23
C PHE A 99 1.64 0.02 -14.78
N VAL A 100 2.67 -0.82 -14.85
CA VAL A 100 3.96 -0.48 -15.47
C VAL A 100 3.82 -0.27 -16.98
N GLU A 101 3.01 -1.07 -17.65
CA GLU A 101 2.73 -0.91 -19.07
C GLU A 101 1.90 0.37 -19.32
N LYS A 102 0.83 0.61 -18.54
CA LYS A 102 0.01 1.83 -18.62
C LYS A 102 0.78 3.11 -18.28
N LYS A 103 1.76 3.03 -17.38
CA LYS A 103 2.66 4.13 -17.03
C LYS A 103 3.39 4.73 -18.23
N ARG A 104 3.69 3.94 -19.27
CA ARG A 104 4.32 4.45 -20.49
C ARG A 104 3.41 5.43 -21.26
N GLN A 105 2.10 5.39 -21.01
CA GLN A 105 1.09 6.12 -21.78
C GLN A 105 0.47 7.31 -21.02
N SER A 106 0.47 7.33 -19.69
CA SER A 106 -0.14 8.39 -18.86
C SER A 106 0.90 9.31 -18.22
N GLU A 107 0.79 10.63 -18.44
CA GLU A 107 1.72 11.63 -17.90
C GLU A 107 1.75 11.66 -16.36
N ASP A 108 0.61 11.47 -15.69
CA ASP A 108 0.54 11.35 -14.22
C ASP A 108 1.34 10.15 -13.71
N LEU A 109 1.21 9.00 -14.37
CA LEU A 109 1.90 7.77 -13.98
C LEU A 109 3.40 7.82 -14.31
N LYS A 110 3.80 8.58 -15.35
CA LYS A 110 5.22 8.78 -15.72
C LYS A 110 6.04 9.41 -14.61
N SER A 111 5.42 10.16 -13.69
CA SER A 111 6.13 10.83 -12.58
C SER A 111 6.69 9.88 -11.52
N TRP A 112 6.22 8.63 -11.46
CA TRP A 112 6.71 7.65 -10.50
C TRP A 112 7.96 6.95 -11.04
N GLU A 113 8.86 6.46 -10.18
CA GLU A 113 9.84 5.45 -10.57
C GLU A 113 9.29 4.05 -10.23
N MET A 114 9.81 2.99 -10.86
CA MET A 114 9.32 1.62 -10.61
C MET A 114 9.66 1.11 -9.20
N GLY A 115 10.69 1.68 -8.58
CA GLY A 115 11.14 1.32 -7.23
C GLY A 115 10.27 1.85 -6.09
N ASP A 116 9.17 2.51 -6.46
CA ASP A 116 8.41 3.41 -5.60
C ASP A 116 6.94 2.99 -5.52
N LEU A 117 6.63 1.71 -5.75
CA LEU A 117 5.25 1.21 -5.70
C LEU A 117 4.98 0.44 -4.40
N LEU A 118 3.96 0.90 -3.68
CA LEU A 118 3.47 0.28 -2.46
C LEU A 118 2.08 -0.29 -2.68
N PHE A 119 1.94 -1.61 -2.56
CA PHE A 119 0.65 -2.26 -2.56
C PHE A 119 0.19 -2.58 -1.14
N VAL A 120 -0.98 -2.05 -0.79
CA VAL A 120 -1.71 -2.37 0.42
C VAL A 120 -2.81 -3.35 0.06
N SER A 121 -2.63 -4.62 0.43
CA SER A 121 -3.60 -5.66 0.12
C SER A 121 -4.43 -6.01 1.35
N ASN A 122 -5.75 -5.99 1.21
CA ASN A 122 -6.71 -6.46 2.20
C ASN A 122 -7.35 -7.77 1.72
N TYR A 123 -7.26 -8.83 2.51
CA TYR A 123 -7.75 -10.17 2.16
C TYR A 123 -8.11 -10.95 3.41
N GLY A 124 -8.63 -12.16 3.22
CA GLY A 124 -9.17 -12.97 4.31
C GLY A 124 -10.69 -13.03 4.29
N VAL A 125 -11.21 -14.00 5.04
CA VAL A 125 -12.63 -14.37 5.07
C VAL A 125 -13.17 -14.09 6.47
N ASP A 126 -14.39 -13.57 6.55
CA ASP A 126 -15.08 -13.23 7.79
C ASP A 126 -14.23 -12.32 8.70
N GLU A 127 -14.02 -12.73 9.95
CA GLU A 127 -13.27 -11.97 10.96
C GLU A 127 -11.74 -12.12 10.79
N GLN A 128 -11.27 -13.04 9.95
CA GLN A 128 -9.84 -13.28 9.74
C GLN A 128 -9.25 -12.39 8.64
N ARG A 129 -9.50 -11.08 8.75
CA ARG A 129 -8.99 -10.10 7.79
C ARG A 129 -7.53 -9.76 8.08
N LYS A 130 -6.76 -9.66 7.00
CA LYS A 130 -5.34 -9.37 7.03
C LYS A 130 -5.02 -8.20 6.14
N ILE A 131 -4.02 -7.43 6.54
CA ILE A 131 -3.37 -6.45 5.69
C ILE A 131 -1.97 -6.96 5.35
N SER A 132 -1.57 -6.80 4.10
CA SER A 132 -0.17 -6.84 3.72
C SER A 132 0.27 -5.58 3.00
N LEU A 133 1.46 -5.11 3.33
CA LEU A 133 2.19 -4.07 2.65
C LEU A 133 3.28 -4.73 1.82
N CYS A 134 3.23 -4.49 0.53
CA CYS A 134 4.12 -5.05 -0.46
C CYS A 134 4.85 -3.88 -1.14
N LEU A 135 6.08 -3.61 -0.68
CA LEU A 135 6.95 -2.64 -1.32
C LEU A 135 7.69 -3.34 -2.47
N PHE A 136 7.64 -2.71 -3.63
CA PHE A 136 8.33 -3.18 -4.82
C PHE A 136 9.46 -2.24 -5.20
N ASN A 137 10.69 -2.75 -5.11
CA ASN A 137 11.86 -2.01 -5.54
C ASN A 137 12.46 -2.65 -6.81
N GLU A 138 12.50 -1.88 -7.90
CA GLU A 138 13.23 -2.25 -9.11
C GLU A 138 14.70 -1.87 -8.92
N ASN A 139 15.56 -2.89 -8.83
CA ASN A 139 16.99 -2.67 -8.65
C ASN A 139 17.59 -2.11 -9.94
N LYS A 140 17.88 -0.80 -9.97
CA LYS A 140 18.45 -0.10 -11.13
C LYS A 140 19.86 -0.58 -11.50
N GLU A 141 20.59 -1.24 -10.60
CA GLU A 141 22.00 -1.62 -10.84
C GLU A 141 22.20 -3.03 -11.42
N LYS A 142 21.18 -3.90 -11.38
CA LYS A 142 21.28 -5.26 -11.97
C LYS A 142 19.94 -5.62 -12.59
N SER A 143 19.99 -6.18 -13.81
CA SER A 143 18.91 -6.90 -14.50
C SER A 143 18.39 -8.10 -13.67
N SER A 144 17.88 -7.82 -12.48
CA SER A 144 17.44 -8.76 -11.47
C SER A 144 15.97 -8.52 -11.18
N LEU A 145 15.27 -9.60 -10.86
CA LEU A 145 13.85 -9.53 -10.56
C LEU A 145 13.64 -8.56 -9.39
N PRO A 146 12.67 -7.65 -9.52
CA PRO A 146 12.37 -6.67 -8.49
C PRO A 146 12.03 -7.35 -7.15
N ARG A 147 12.54 -6.78 -6.06
CA ARG A 147 12.44 -7.39 -4.72
C ARG A 147 11.15 -6.94 -4.06
N LEU A 148 10.39 -7.92 -3.56
CA LEU A 148 9.15 -7.72 -2.83
C LEU A 148 9.43 -7.83 -1.33
N LYS A 149 9.37 -6.71 -0.61
CA LYS A 149 9.35 -6.73 0.86
C LYS A 149 7.89 -6.80 1.29
N VAL A 150 7.52 -7.86 2.00
CA VAL A 150 6.14 -8.09 2.48
C VAL A 150 6.11 -7.96 3.98
N ILE A 151 5.26 -7.07 4.48
CA ILE A 151 4.88 -6.96 5.89
C ILE A 151 3.41 -7.35 5.96
N GLU A 152 3.04 -8.32 6.80
CA GLU A 152 1.66 -8.79 6.97
C GLU A 152 1.28 -8.74 8.45
N TRP A 153 0.05 -8.35 8.74
CA TRP A 153 -0.54 -8.50 10.07
C TRP A 153 -2.07 -8.72 10.02
N SER A 154 -2.58 -9.15 11.16
CA SER A 154 -3.98 -9.42 11.47
C SER A 154 -4.29 -9.05 12.92
N ASP A 155 -5.55 -9.12 13.31
CA ASP A 155 -5.97 -8.91 14.69
C ASP A 155 -5.65 -10.09 15.63
N GLN A 156 -5.18 -11.22 15.07
CA GLN A 156 -4.78 -12.40 15.83
C GLN A 156 -3.28 -12.42 16.17
N ASP A 157 -2.50 -11.48 15.61
CA ASP A 157 -1.07 -11.43 15.87
C ASP A 157 -0.77 -11.07 17.33
N THR A 158 0.36 -11.60 17.81
CA THR A 158 0.81 -11.36 19.18
C THR A 158 1.31 -9.92 19.32
N HIS A 159 1.24 -9.39 20.54
CA HIS A 159 1.70 -8.03 20.82
C HIS A 159 3.15 -7.80 20.37
N ASN A 160 4.07 -8.72 20.67
CA ASN A 160 5.48 -8.59 20.29
C ASN A 160 5.68 -8.59 18.76
N ALA A 161 4.89 -9.37 18.01
CA ALA A 161 4.94 -9.34 16.56
C ALA A 161 4.46 -7.99 16.02
N LEU A 162 3.34 -7.50 16.53
CA LEU A 162 2.77 -6.21 16.15
C LEU A 162 3.65 -5.03 16.54
N GLU A 163 4.36 -5.10 17.66
CA GLU A 163 5.35 -4.10 18.07
C GLU A 163 6.53 -4.04 17.07
N GLY A 164 7.06 -5.21 16.67
CA GLY A 164 8.11 -5.26 15.64
C GLY A 164 7.64 -4.69 14.29
N ILE A 165 6.41 -5.00 13.90
CA ILE A 165 5.80 -4.44 12.69
C ILE A 165 5.62 -2.94 12.84
N ALA A 166 5.06 -2.45 13.94
CA ALA A 166 4.82 -1.03 14.15
C ALA A 166 6.13 -0.22 14.14
N ASN A 167 7.21 -0.74 14.74
CA ASN A 167 8.53 -0.11 14.65
C ASN A 167 9.01 -0.08 13.19
N THR A 168 8.84 -1.17 12.44
CA THR A 168 9.18 -1.20 11.00
C THR A 168 8.37 -0.16 10.21
N LEU A 169 7.06 -0.02 10.47
CA LEU A 169 6.24 1.01 9.84
C LEU A 169 6.71 2.41 10.23
N LYS A 170 7.02 2.64 11.50
CA LYS A 170 7.53 3.94 11.98
C LYS A 170 8.87 4.32 11.37
N GLU A 171 9.74 3.35 11.10
CA GLU A 171 11.05 3.60 10.50
C GLU A 171 10.99 3.84 8.98
N ASN A 172 10.01 3.23 8.28
CA ASN A 172 10.02 3.17 6.80
C ASN A 172 8.83 3.91 6.15
N LEU A 173 7.80 4.28 6.92
CA LEU A 173 6.53 4.82 6.41
C LEU A 173 6.05 6.07 7.15
N VAL A 174 6.87 6.71 8.00
CA VAL A 174 6.52 8.04 8.56
C VAL A 174 6.61 9.09 7.45
N TRP A 175 5.62 9.98 7.40
CA TRP A 175 5.64 11.12 6.48
C TRP A 175 6.82 12.04 6.81
N PRO A 176 7.61 12.50 5.83
CA PRO A 176 8.75 13.35 6.12
C PRO A 176 8.24 14.75 6.43
N ASP A 177 8.90 15.45 7.37
CA ASP A 177 8.65 16.86 7.61
C ASP A 177 8.94 17.67 6.33
N ASP A 178 8.20 18.77 6.12
CA ASP A 178 8.18 19.62 4.90
C ASP A 178 9.58 20.09 4.39
N ASP A 179 10.62 19.98 5.22
CA ASP A 179 12.01 20.35 4.90
C ASP A 179 12.86 19.20 4.28
N LEU A 180 12.33 17.98 4.20
CA LEU A 180 13.08 16.82 3.69
C LEU A 180 12.81 16.65 2.19
N SER A 181 13.89 16.68 1.40
CA SER A 181 13.79 16.38 -0.02
C SER A 181 13.35 14.93 -0.21
N THR A 182 12.60 14.64 -1.27
CA THR A 182 12.15 13.29 -1.68
C THR A 182 13.26 12.22 -1.77
N LYS A 183 14.54 12.60 -1.66
CA LYS A 183 15.70 11.71 -1.60
C LYS A 183 15.88 10.96 -0.27
N ASP A 184 15.30 11.46 0.82
CA ASP A 184 15.46 10.84 2.15
C ASP A 184 14.47 9.69 2.40
N TRP A 185 13.56 9.46 1.45
CA TRP A 185 12.66 8.30 1.40
C TRP A 185 13.36 7.12 0.70
N GLN A 186 14.13 6.32 1.45
CA GLN A 186 14.80 5.09 0.96
C GLN A 186 14.56 3.86 1.83
#